data_AF-A0A962ILP8-F1
#
_entry.id   AF-A0A962ILP8-F1
#
_cell.length_a   1.000
_cell.length_b   1.000
_cell.length_c   1.000
_cell.angle_alpha   90.00
_cell.angle_beta   90.00
_cell.angle_gamma   90.00
#
_symmetry.space_group_name_H-M   'P 1'
#
loop_
_entity.id
_entity.type
_entity.pdbx_description
1 polymer ?
#
loop_
_entity_poly.entity_id
_entity_poly.type
_entity_poly.pdbx_seq_one_letter_code
_entity_poly.pdbx_strand_id
1 'polypeptide(L)'
;MAEAARPKPLKASPKIRKVTVKMPTQHKDRLPTQILADGYNMRQKSKWVSEAVESLLANPHWEGALVSEKVVKPDAVDVFSIPAELMTKVNREARRINAAHPSLNANQSTIIRAAIARRMLGFFTPPKV
;
A
#
# COMPACT_ATOMS: atom_id res chain seq x y z
N MET A 1 -24.17 32.15 31.10
CA MET A 1 -23.02 31.29 31.42
C MET A 1 -22.50 30.74 30.10
N ALA A 2 -21.28 31.11 29.71
CA ALA A 2 -20.70 30.71 28.42
C ALA A 2 -19.91 29.41 28.61
N GLU A 3 -20.34 28.34 27.95
CA GLU A 3 -19.64 27.06 27.95
C GLU A 3 -18.44 27.13 26.99
N ALA A 4 -17.24 27.01 27.54
CA ALA A 4 -15.99 27.12 26.81
C ALA A 4 -15.85 25.98 25.78
N ALA A 5 -15.69 26.34 24.51
CA ALA A 5 -15.38 25.42 23.43
C ALA A 5 -14.03 24.74 23.69
N ARG A 6 -14.06 23.43 23.96
CA ARG A 6 -12.85 22.60 24.10
C ARG A 6 -12.07 22.63 22.78
N PRO A 7 -10.74 22.84 22.78
CA PRO A 7 -9.95 22.77 21.56
C PRO A 7 -9.99 21.33 21.01
N LYS A 8 -10.38 21.18 19.74
CA LYS A 8 -10.27 19.91 19.01
C LYS A 8 -8.81 19.45 19.03
N PRO A 9 -8.50 18.17 19.34
CA PRO A 9 -7.13 17.70 19.29
C PRO A 9 -6.60 17.84 17.86
N LEU A 10 -5.50 18.56 17.71
CA LEU A 10 -4.71 18.62 16.47
C LEU A 10 -4.34 17.18 16.12
N LYS A 11 -4.89 16.63 15.02
CA LYS A 11 -4.49 15.32 14.50
C LYS A 11 -2.97 15.31 14.37
N ALA A 12 -2.29 14.46 15.14
CA ALA A 12 -0.85 14.31 15.05
C ALA A 12 -0.46 14.05 13.59
N SER A 13 0.54 14.77 13.09
CA SER A 13 1.01 14.57 11.72
C SER A 13 1.41 13.10 11.56
N PRO A 14 0.86 12.37 10.57
CA PRO A 14 1.12 10.94 10.45
C PRO A 14 2.62 10.75 10.24
N LYS A 15 3.26 9.99 11.13
CA LYS A 15 4.69 9.70 11.05
C LYS A 15 4.96 8.93 9.75
N ILE A 16 5.73 9.49 8.83
CA ILE A 16 6.02 8.86 7.53
C ILE A 16 7.23 7.92 7.68
N ARG A 17 7.16 6.73 7.08
CA ARG A 17 8.27 5.77 6.99
C ARG A 17 8.69 5.56 5.54
N LYS A 18 9.99 5.56 5.28
CA LYS A 18 10.53 5.11 3.99
C LYS A 18 10.59 3.59 3.98
N VAL A 19 9.99 2.98 2.98
CA VAL A 19 9.90 1.53 2.82
C VAL A 19 10.54 1.16 1.50
N THR A 20 11.47 0.22 1.57
CA THR A 20 12.16 -0.34 0.41
C THR A 20 11.39 -1.56 -0.05
N VAL A 21 10.90 -1.53 -1.29
CA VAL A 21 10.05 -2.55 -1.88
C VAL A 21 10.81 -3.21 -3.03
N LYS A 22 11.01 -4.52 -2.92
CA LYS A 22 11.53 -5.33 -4.03
C LYS A 22 10.41 -5.51 -5.06
N MET A 23 10.64 -5.27 -6.34
CA MET A 23 9.65 -5.42 -7.41
C MET A 23 10.27 -5.71 -8.77
N PRO A 24 9.49 -6.27 -9.73
CA PRO A 24 9.95 -6.46 -11.09
C PRO A 24 10.31 -5.14 -11.76
N THR A 25 11.37 -5.12 -12.56
CA THR A 25 11.76 -3.98 -13.40
C THR A 25 10.61 -3.54 -14.29
N GLN A 26 9.90 -4.49 -14.91
CA GLN A 26 8.71 -4.19 -15.73
C GLN A 26 7.61 -3.44 -14.97
N HIS A 27 7.38 -3.78 -13.69
CA HIS A 27 6.39 -3.07 -12.88
C HIS A 27 6.89 -1.67 -12.51
N LYS A 28 8.18 -1.56 -12.16
CA LYS A 28 8.82 -0.27 -11.84
C LYS A 28 8.78 0.69 -13.03
N ASP A 29 9.01 0.21 -14.24
CA ASP A 29 9.05 1.03 -15.46
C ASP A 29 7.65 1.47 -15.91
N ARG A 30 6.62 0.66 -15.67
CA ARG A 30 5.22 1.01 -15.98
C ARG A 30 4.58 1.92 -14.93
N LEU A 31 5.16 1.97 -13.73
CA LEU A 31 4.61 2.69 -12.59
C LEU A 31 4.42 4.20 -12.85
N PRO A 32 5.39 4.94 -13.43
CA PRO A 32 5.23 6.36 -13.77
C PRO A 32 4.08 6.60 -14.73
N THR A 33 3.95 5.78 -15.78
CA THR A 33 2.89 5.90 -16.78
C THR A 33 1.52 5.74 -16.16
N GLN A 34 1.34 4.74 -15.28
CA GLN A 34 0.06 4.51 -14.63
C GLN A 34 -0.29 5.62 -13.62
N ILE A 35 0.69 6.11 -12.86
CA ILE A 35 0.50 7.23 -11.92
C ILE A 35 -0.02 8.47 -12.66
N LEU A 36 0.61 8.79 -13.80
CA LEU A 36 0.20 9.92 -14.64
C LEU A 36 -1.19 9.69 -15.25
N ALA A 37 -1.48 8.47 -15.70
CA ALA A 37 -2.80 8.11 -16.23
C ALA A 37 -3.93 8.25 -15.19
N ASP A 38 -3.64 7.94 -13.93
CA ASP A 38 -4.58 8.11 -12.81
C ASP A 38 -4.72 9.60 -12.38
N GLY A 39 -4.02 10.54 -13.02
CA GLY A 39 -4.07 11.97 -12.72
C GLY A 39 -3.15 12.42 -11.58
N TYR A 40 -2.23 11.57 -11.12
CA TYR A 40 -1.26 11.90 -10.08
C TYR A 40 0.05 12.37 -10.71
N ASN A 41 0.79 13.21 -10.00
CA ASN A 41 2.15 13.54 -10.40
C ASN A 41 3.18 12.63 -9.70
N MET A 42 4.43 12.65 -10.19
CA MET A 42 5.51 11.84 -9.62
C MET A 42 5.86 12.20 -8.17
N ARG A 43 5.58 13.43 -7.71
CA ARG A 43 5.72 13.80 -6.29
C ARG A 43 4.68 13.09 -5.41
N GLN A 44 3.54 12.71 -5.99
CA GLN A 44 2.46 11.98 -5.35
C GLN A 44 2.55 10.46 -5.55
N LYS A 45 3.65 9.94 -6.13
CA LYS A 45 3.91 8.49 -6.27
C LYS A 45 3.69 7.71 -4.97
N SER A 46 4.20 8.24 -3.86
CA SER A 46 4.03 7.57 -2.55
C SER A 46 2.59 7.63 -2.03
N LYS A 47 1.83 8.69 -2.36
CA LYS A 47 0.40 8.79 -2.04
C LYS A 47 -0.39 7.77 -2.84
N TRP A 48 -0.14 7.68 -4.15
CA TRP A 48 -0.75 6.70 -5.04
C TRP A 48 -0.54 5.26 -4.54
N VAL A 49 0.68 4.92 -4.10
CA VAL A 49 0.95 3.59 -3.52
C VAL A 49 0.27 3.40 -2.17
N SER A 50 0.26 4.42 -1.31
CA SER A 50 -0.40 4.31 0.00
C SER A 50 -1.90 4.05 -0.15
N GLU A 51 -2.57 4.76 -1.04
CA GLU A 51 -3.99 4.54 -1.34
C GLU A 51 -4.24 3.17 -1.97
N ALA A 52 -3.33 2.68 -2.82
CA ALA A 52 -3.45 1.33 -3.38
C ALA A 52 -3.41 0.27 -2.27
N VAL A 53 -2.51 0.44 -1.29
CA VAL A 53 -2.39 -0.45 -0.14
C VAL A 53 -3.64 -0.36 0.74
N GLU A 54 -4.14 0.84 1.02
CA GLU A 54 -5.40 1.03 1.77
C GLU A 54 -6.58 0.35 1.08
N SER A 55 -6.73 0.55 -0.23
CA SER A 55 -7.76 -0.07 -1.05
C SER A 55 -7.66 -1.60 -1.03
N LEU A 56 -6.45 -2.15 -1.13
CA LEU A 56 -6.23 -3.59 -1.03
C LEU A 56 -6.68 -4.12 0.32
N LEU A 57 -6.24 -3.51 1.43
CA LEU A 57 -6.54 -3.97 2.78
C LEU A 57 -8.00 -3.76 3.19
N ALA A 58 -8.71 -2.81 2.57
CA ALA A 58 -10.13 -2.59 2.77
C ALA A 58 -11.01 -3.67 2.10
N ASN A 59 -10.49 -4.37 1.09
CA ASN A 59 -11.23 -5.41 0.39
C ASN A 59 -11.24 -6.72 1.18
N PRO A 60 -12.41 -7.34 1.42
CA PRO A 60 -12.47 -8.67 2.00
C PRO A 60 -11.78 -9.68 1.06
N HIS A 61 -11.11 -10.68 1.64
CA HIS A 61 -10.40 -11.74 0.91
C HIS A 61 -9.29 -11.25 -0.05
N TRP A 62 -8.71 -10.09 0.21
CA TRP A 62 -7.61 -9.55 -0.60
C TRP A 62 -6.38 -10.46 -0.67
N GLU A 63 -6.24 -11.41 0.25
CA GLU A 63 -5.15 -12.40 0.33
C GLU A 63 -4.96 -13.18 -0.97
N GLY A 64 -6.03 -13.40 -1.75
CA GLY A 64 -5.95 -14.02 -3.07
C GLY A 64 -5.02 -13.27 -4.04
N ALA A 65 -4.86 -11.95 -3.87
CA ALA A 65 -3.93 -11.15 -4.66
C ALA A 65 -2.45 -11.49 -4.37
N LEU A 66 -2.13 -12.18 -3.27
CA LEU A 66 -0.78 -12.66 -3.00
C LEU A 66 -0.43 -13.91 -3.82
N VAL A 67 -1.41 -14.62 -4.38
CA VAL A 67 -1.16 -15.80 -5.21
C VAL A 67 -0.45 -15.40 -6.50
N SER A 68 -0.86 -14.30 -7.13
CA SER A 68 -0.19 -13.78 -8.34
C SER A 68 1.26 -13.36 -8.05
N GLU A 69 1.58 -12.94 -6.83
CA GLU A 69 2.93 -12.54 -6.44
C GLU A 69 3.90 -13.72 -6.28
N LYS A 70 3.42 -14.96 -6.16
CA LYS A 70 4.32 -16.13 -6.08
C LYS A 70 5.11 -16.37 -7.36
N VAL A 71 4.55 -16.00 -8.51
CA VAL A 71 5.16 -16.20 -9.83
C VAL A 71 6.14 -15.06 -10.15
N VAL A 72 6.03 -13.95 -9.43
CA VAL A 72 6.79 -12.73 -9.66
C VAL A 72 8.17 -12.84 -9.02
N LYS A 73 9.23 -12.87 -9.85
CA LYS A 73 10.62 -12.74 -9.39
C LYS A 73 11.00 -11.25 -9.35
N PRO A 74 11.20 -10.66 -8.16
CA PRO A 74 11.62 -9.27 -8.07
C PRO A 74 13.13 -9.15 -8.36
N ASP A 75 13.48 -8.35 -9.35
CA ASP A 75 14.86 -8.06 -9.80
C ASP A 75 15.27 -6.60 -9.55
N ALA A 76 14.32 -5.72 -9.21
CA ALA A 76 14.55 -4.32 -8.91
C ALA A 76 14.07 -3.92 -7.51
N VAL A 77 14.46 -2.71 -7.10
CA VAL A 77 14.06 -2.10 -5.83
C VAL A 77 13.55 -0.68 -6.08
N ASP A 78 12.51 -0.30 -5.33
CA ASP A 78 11.97 1.05 -5.30
C ASP A 78 11.65 1.47 -3.86
N VAL A 79 11.62 2.78 -3.61
CA VAL A 79 11.45 3.33 -2.25
C VAL A 79 10.22 4.23 -2.21
N PHE A 80 9.35 3.97 -1.24
CA PHE A 80 8.09 4.69 -1.05
C PHE A 80 7.97 5.25 0.36
N SER A 81 7.38 6.43 0.48
CA SER A 81 7.08 7.08 1.75
C SER A 81 5.66 6.73 2.20
N ILE A 82 5.53 5.76 3.11
CA ILE A 82 4.25 5.21 3.56
C ILE A 82 3.96 5.67 5.01
N PRO A 83 2.73 6.08 5.35
CA PRO A 83 2.35 6.38 6.73
C PRO A 83 2.62 5.21 7.68
N ALA A 84 3.20 5.48 8.85
CA ALA A 84 3.59 4.45 9.82
C ALA A 84 2.39 3.63 10.30
N GLU A 85 1.21 4.24 10.42
CA GLU A 85 -0.03 3.55 10.77
C GLU A 85 -0.41 2.52 9.71
N LEU A 86 -0.39 2.91 8.44
CA LEU A 86 -0.64 2.00 7.33
C LEU A 86 0.39 0.87 7.31
N MET A 87 1.66 1.20 7.54
CA MET A 87 2.72 0.20 7.61
C MET A 87 2.55 -0.78 8.78
N THR A 88 2.01 -0.31 9.90
CA THR A 88 1.68 -1.15 11.06
C THR A 88 0.54 -2.11 10.72
N LYS A 89 -0.47 -1.66 9.96
CA LYS A 89 -1.53 -2.53 9.42
C LYS A 89 -0.96 -3.59 8.48
N VAL A 90 -0.13 -3.20 7.51
CA VAL A 90 0.55 -4.13 6.58
C VAL A 90 1.35 -5.19 7.33
N ASN A 91 2.10 -4.81 8.36
CA ASN A 91 2.88 -5.75 9.17
C ASN A 91 2.00 -6.73 9.96
N ARG A 92 0.91 -6.25 10.52
CA ARG A 92 -0.07 -7.09 11.24
C ARG A 92 -0.68 -8.11 10.31
N GLU A 93 -1.10 -7.67 9.13
CA GLU A 93 -1.69 -8.53 8.11
C GLU A 93 -0.69 -9.55 7.56
N ALA A 94 0.55 -9.15 7.30
CA ALA A 94 1.60 -10.08 6.89
C ALA A 94 1.80 -11.21 7.90
N ARG A 95 1.81 -10.88 9.21
CA ARG A 95 1.90 -11.90 10.27
C ARG A 95 0.67 -12.78 10.32
N ARG A 96 -0.53 -12.21 10.21
CA ARG A 96 -1.80 -12.95 10.19
C ARG A 96 -1.83 -13.97 9.04
N ILE A 97 -1.45 -13.54 7.84
CA ILE A 97 -1.42 -14.39 6.65
C ILE A 97 -0.35 -15.47 6.76
N ASN A 98 0.84 -15.14 7.25
CA ASN A 98 1.87 -16.17 7.44
C ASN A 98 1.47 -17.22 8.49
N ALA A 99 0.64 -16.86 9.46
CA ALA A 99 0.09 -17.82 10.43
C ALA A 99 -1.01 -18.70 9.81
N ALA A 100 -1.92 -18.12 9.03
CA ALA A 100 -3.03 -18.85 8.41
C ALA A 100 -2.62 -19.65 7.15
N HIS A 101 -1.75 -19.07 6.34
CA HIS A 101 -1.30 -19.56 5.04
C HIS A 101 0.22 -19.35 4.86
N PRO A 102 1.07 -20.11 5.59
CA PRO A 102 2.53 -19.94 5.55
C PRO A 102 3.13 -20.00 4.14
N SER A 103 2.53 -20.79 3.25
CA SER A 103 3.00 -20.95 1.87
C SER A 103 2.95 -19.65 1.05
N LEU A 104 2.18 -18.63 1.46
CA LEU A 104 2.09 -17.35 0.79
C LEU A 104 3.30 -16.45 1.04
N ASN A 105 4.11 -16.72 2.07
CA ASN A 105 5.30 -15.93 2.42
C ASN A 105 5.03 -14.42 2.39
N ALA A 106 3.92 -14.01 2.98
CA ALA A 106 3.45 -12.64 2.99
C ALA A 106 4.45 -11.75 3.73
N ASN A 107 4.97 -10.73 3.05
CA ASN A 107 5.82 -9.73 3.64
C ASN A 107 5.42 -8.34 3.13
N GLN A 108 6.07 -7.32 3.66
CA GLN A 108 5.83 -5.93 3.30
C GLN A 108 5.90 -5.70 1.79
N SER A 109 6.95 -6.20 1.13
CA SER A 109 7.13 -6.03 -0.30
C SER A 109 6.06 -6.77 -1.09
N THR A 110 5.72 -8.00 -0.71
CA THR A 110 4.69 -8.81 -1.40
C THR A 110 3.32 -8.13 -1.34
N ILE A 111 2.92 -7.62 -0.17
CA ILE A 111 1.63 -6.94 0.00
C ILE A 111 1.60 -5.63 -0.80
N ILE A 112 2.67 -4.83 -0.74
CA ILE A 112 2.74 -3.56 -1.48
C ILE A 112 2.74 -3.81 -2.99
N ARG A 113 3.48 -4.82 -3.48
CA ARG A 113 3.44 -5.21 -4.90
C ARG A 113 2.06 -5.67 -5.34
N ALA A 114 1.41 -6.54 -4.55
CA ALA A 114 0.06 -6.99 -4.85
C ALA A 114 -0.92 -5.81 -4.95
N ALA A 115 -0.79 -4.82 -4.07
CA ALA A 115 -1.60 -3.61 -4.10
C ALA A 115 -1.37 -2.80 -5.40
N ILE A 116 -0.11 -2.60 -5.77
CA ILE A 116 0.28 -1.89 -7.00
C ILE A 116 -0.23 -2.64 -8.24
N ALA A 117 0.02 -3.95 -8.33
CA ALA A 117 -0.42 -4.78 -9.44
C ALA A 117 -1.94 -4.76 -9.58
N ARG A 118 -2.67 -4.92 -8.47
CA ARG A 118 -4.13 -4.88 -8.45
C ARG A 118 -4.66 -3.52 -8.92
N ARG A 119 -4.03 -2.41 -8.51
CA ARG A 119 -4.38 -1.07 -8.99
C ARG A 119 -4.08 -0.89 -10.49
N MET A 120 -2.93 -1.37 -10.97
CA MET A 120 -2.57 -1.35 -12.39
C MET A 120 -3.51 -2.17 -13.28
N LEU A 121 -4.08 -3.26 -12.75
CA LEU A 121 -5.07 -4.09 -13.44
C LEU A 121 -6.49 -3.49 -13.41
N GLY A 122 -6.69 -2.33 -12.78
CA GLY A 122 -7.99 -1.67 -12.68
C GLY A 122 -8.86 -2.14 -11.51
N PHE A 123 -8.38 -3.05 -10.66
CA PHE A 123 -9.09 -3.52 -9.46
C PHE A 123 -8.87 -2.58 -8.26
N PHE A 124 -8.99 -1.26 -8.50
CA PHE A 124 -8.84 -0.22 -7.50
C PHE A 124 -10.18 0.41 -7.17
N THR A 125 -10.49 0.47 -5.88
CA THR A 125 -11.58 1.29 -5.36
C THR A 125 -10.97 2.35 -4.47
N PRO A 126 -11.14 3.65 -4.78
CA PRO A 126 -10.56 4.69 -3.94
C PRO A 126 -11.06 4.54 -2.50
N PRO A 127 -10.19 4.67 -1.49
CA PRO A 127 -10.61 4.58 -0.10
C PRO A 127 -11.68 5.64 0.17
N LYS A 128 -12.83 5.23 0.72
CA LYS A 128 -13.87 6.17 1.16
C LYS A 128 -13.29 7.00 2.31
N VAL A 129 -13.14 8.29 2.07
CA VAL A 129 -12.66 9.29 3.04
C VAL A 129 -13.68 9.49 4.15
#